data_AF-A0AA35R4F8-F1
#
_entry.id   AF-A0AA35R4F8-F1
#
_cell.length_a   1.000
_cell.length_b   1.000
_cell.length_c   1.000
_cell.angle_alpha   90.00
_cell.angle_beta   90.00
_cell.angle_gamma   90.00
#
_symmetry.space_group_name_H-M   'P 1'
#
loop_
_entity.id
_entity.type
_entity.pdbx_description
1 polymer ?
#
loop_
_entity_poly.entity_id
_entity_poly.type
_entity_poly.pdbx_seq_one_letter_code
_entity_poly.pdbx_strand_id
1 'polypeptide(L)'
;MGLMRGDMGGAAAVAASVYAVAQLQLPISLVALIPLCENMPSGTAFKPGDVVTAMNGKTIEVDNTDAEGRLLLADALTYAHSFSPSTIIDLATLTGAVDVALGSGAAAVFTTDDDLWSEIHQAGQVTGDRVWRMPLYQQYTKQIEARTADISNVGARGRDAGALHSRSIPQGVR
;
A
#
# COMPACT_ATOMS: atom_id res chain seq x y z
N MET A 1 3.15 -5.28 20.23
CA MET A 1 4.33 -5.48 19.35
C MET A 1 4.59 -6.92 18.93
N GLY A 2 4.35 -7.97 19.74
CA GLY A 2 4.65 -9.35 19.33
C GLY A 2 4.00 -9.81 18.00
N LEU A 3 2.83 -9.25 17.66
CA LEU A 3 2.11 -9.51 16.41
C LEU A 3 2.69 -8.79 15.17
N MET A 4 3.60 -7.82 15.34
CA MET A 4 4.22 -7.07 14.22
C MET A 4 5.19 -7.93 13.40
N ARG A 5 5.51 -9.15 13.85
CA ARG A 5 6.13 -10.17 12.97
C ARG A 5 5.27 -10.49 11.75
N GLY A 6 3.96 -10.23 11.83
CA GLY A 6 3.03 -10.35 10.73
C GLY A 6 3.00 -9.14 9.78
N ASP A 7 3.82 -8.11 9.99
CA ASP A 7 3.83 -6.91 9.13
C ASP A 7 4.48 -7.15 7.74
N MET A 8 4.88 -8.39 7.50
CA MET A 8 5.26 -8.93 6.19
C MET A 8 4.12 -9.75 5.55
N GLY A 9 2.90 -9.68 6.08
CA GLY A 9 1.76 -10.48 5.63
C GLY A 9 1.40 -10.23 4.16
N GLY A 10 1.50 -8.98 3.70
CA GLY A 10 1.34 -8.64 2.28
C GLY A 10 2.39 -9.30 1.38
N ALA A 11 3.66 -9.26 1.79
CA ALA A 11 4.76 -9.94 1.11
C ALA A 11 4.57 -11.46 1.06
N ALA A 12 4.12 -12.06 2.16
CA ALA A 12 3.81 -13.49 2.22
C ALA A 12 2.68 -13.87 1.25
N ALA A 13 1.62 -13.05 1.17
CA ALA A 13 0.51 -13.27 0.24
C ALA A 13 0.99 -13.20 -1.22
N VAL A 14 1.79 -12.19 -1.59
CA VAL A 14 2.38 -12.09 -2.94
C VAL A 14 3.23 -13.31 -3.28
N ALA A 15 4.11 -13.74 -2.37
CA ALA A 15 4.95 -14.92 -2.58
C ALA A 15 4.11 -16.20 -2.78
N ALA A 16 3.05 -16.38 -1.98
CA ALA A 16 2.13 -17.50 -2.11
C ALA A 16 1.35 -17.45 -3.44
N SER A 17 0.92 -16.27 -3.88
CA SER A 17 0.26 -16.08 -5.18
C SER A 17 1.20 -16.45 -6.34
N VAL A 18 2.46 -16.03 -6.32
CA VAL A 18 3.46 -16.42 -7.33
C VAL A 18 3.64 -17.93 -7.36
N TYR A 19 3.75 -18.56 -6.19
CA TYR A 19 3.85 -20.02 -6.09
C TYR A 19 2.62 -20.72 -6.69
N ALA A 20 1.40 -20.25 -6.38
CA ALA A 20 0.17 -20.81 -6.92
C ALA A 20 0.08 -20.64 -8.45
N VAL A 21 0.44 -19.47 -8.97
CA VAL A 21 0.49 -19.19 -10.42
C VAL A 21 1.45 -20.14 -11.13
N ALA A 22 2.64 -20.38 -10.55
CA ALA A 22 3.63 -21.29 -11.10
C ALA A 22 3.16 -22.76 -11.07
N GLN A 23 2.53 -23.19 -9.98
CA GLN A 23 1.98 -24.56 -9.85
C GLN A 23 0.84 -24.81 -10.85
N LEU A 24 -0.01 -23.81 -11.08
CA LEU A 24 -1.13 -23.89 -12.02
C LEU A 24 -0.71 -23.66 -13.48
N GLN A 25 0.54 -23.30 -13.73
CA GLN A 25 1.08 -23.00 -15.06
C GLN A 25 0.21 -22.01 -15.84
N LEU A 26 -0.29 -20.97 -15.15
CA LEU A 26 -1.17 -20.00 -15.78
C LEU A 26 -0.43 -19.28 -16.91
N PRO A 27 -1.06 -19.09 -18.09
CA PRO A 27 -0.43 -18.46 -19.24
C PRO A 27 -0.43 -16.93 -19.10
N ILE A 28 0.14 -16.41 -18.01
CA ILE A 28 0.21 -14.98 -17.69
C ILE A 28 1.65 -14.53 -17.48
N SER A 29 1.94 -13.27 -17.80
CA SER A 29 3.20 -12.62 -17.43
C SER A 29 3.02 -11.93 -16.08
N LEU A 30 3.69 -12.45 -15.05
CA LEU A 30 3.62 -11.93 -13.69
C LEU A 30 4.99 -11.43 -13.24
N VAL A 31 5.05 -10.18 -12.77
CA VAL A 31 6.20 -9.62 -12.06
C VAL A 31 5.80 -9.40 -10.62
N ALA A 32 6.58 -9.94 -9.68
CA ALA A 32 6.35 -9.77 -8.25
C ALA A 32 7.49 -8.95 -7.64
N LEU A 33 7.13 -7.88 -6.92
CA LEU A 33 8.05 -7.04 -6.17
C LEU A 33 7.75 -7.21 -4.69
N ILE A 34 8.77 -7.57 -3.92
CA ILE A 34 8.65 -7.78 -2.47
C ILE A 34 9.74 -6.94 -1.80
N PRO A 35 9.48 -5.64 -1.56
CA PRO A 35 10.42 -4.82 -0.81
C PRO A 35 10.39 -5.26 0.65
N LEU A 36 11.57 -5.49 1.25
CA LEU A 36 11.71 -5.98 2.62
C LEU A 36 12.54 -5.00 3.43
N CYS A 37 12.05 -4.63 4.61
CA CYS A 37 12.78 -3.83 5.59
C CYS A 37 12.42 -4.26 7.01
N GLU A 38 13.24 -3.84 7.97
CA GLU A 38 12.94 -3.96 9.39
C GLU A 38 12.95 -2.55 9.99
N ASN A 39 11.84 -2.14 10.62
CA ASN A 39 11.72 -0.82 11.23
C ASN A 39 12.22 -0.87 12.68
N MET A 40 13.41 -0.32 12.93
CA MET A 40 14.09 -0.41 14.23
C MET A 40 14.52 0.96 14.77
N PRO A 41 14.26 1.24 16.05
CA PRO A 41 14.81 2.43 16.68
C PRO A 41 16.33 2.30 16.81
N SER A 42 17.05 3.34 16.39
CA SER A 42 18.50 3.43 16.54
C SER A 42 18.94 4.89 16.53
N GLY A 43 20.20 5.17 16.91
CA GLY A 43 20.76 6.54 16.78
C GLY A 43 20.80 7.04 15.33
N THR A 44 20.77 6.12 14.37
CA THR A 44 20.77 6.37 12.92
C THR A 44 19.38 6.24 12.29
N ALA A 45 18.34 6.00 13.08
CA ALA A 45 16.97 5.91 12.57
C ALA A 45 16.46 7.30 12.12
N PHE A 46 15.51 7.25 11.19
CA PHE A 46 14.71 8.41 10.79
C PHE A 46 14.01 9.02 12.00
N LYS A 47 13.80 10.34 11.93
CA LYS A 47 13.21 11.13 13.01
C LYS A 47 11.95 11.81 12.47
N PRO A 48 10.92 11.99 13.31
CA PRO A 48 9.84 12.90 12.99
C PRO A 48 10.36 14.27 12.55
N GLY A 49 9.93 14.73 11.37
CA GLY A 49 10.39 15.95 10.71
C GLY A 49 11.49 15.75 9.66
N ASP A 50 12.05 14.54 9.51
CA ASP A 50 12.98 14.24 8.42
C ASP A 50 12.25 14.33 7.07
N VAL A 51 12.94 14.84 6.05
CA VAL A 51 12.42 14.88 4.67
C VAL A 51 13.23 13.93 3.81
N VAL A 52 12.54 12.94 3.23
CA VAL A 52 13.13 11.95 2.32
C VAL A 52 12.71 12.25 0.88
N THR A 53 13.56 11.91 -0.09
CA THR A 53 13.23 12.04 -1.52
C THR A 53 12.91 10.66 -2.07
N ALA A 54 11.68 10.47 -2.55
CA ALA A 54 11.22 9.24 -3.17
C ALA A 54 11.83 9.07 -4.58
N MET A 55 11.78 7.85 -5.11
CA MET A 55 12.31 7.49 -6.43
C MET A 55 11.70 8.32 -7.57
N ASN A 56 10.47 8.77 -7.41
CA ASN A 56 9.80 9.64 -8.39
C ASN A 56 10.19 11.13 -8.28
N GLY A 57 11.17 11.46 -7.44
CA GLY A 57 11.69 12.80 -7.20
C GLY A 57 10.85 13.66 -6.25
N LYS A 58 9.73 13.16 -5.73
CA LYS A 58 8.92 13.87 -4.74
C LYS A 58 9.56 13.80 -3.35
N THR A 59 9.36 14.85 -2.57
CA THR A 59 9.80 14.93 -1.19
C THR A 59 8.68 14.53 -0.23
N ILE A 60 9.02 13.72 0.78
CA ILE A 60 8.09 13.22 1.80
C ILE A 60 8.59 13.64 3.18
N GLU A 61 7.78 14.41 3.91
CA GLU A 61 7.98 14.70 5.34
C GLU A 61 7.54 13.47 6.15
N VAL A 62 8.48 12.91 6.92
CA VAL A 62 8.23 11.78 7.82
C VAL A 62 7.79 12.35 9.17
N ASP A 63 6.49 12.41 9.43
CA ASP A 63 5.97 12.85 10.74
C ASP A 63 5.81 11.69 11.72
N ASN A 64 5.43 10.50 11.22
CA ASN A 64 5.35 9.27 12.02
C ASN A 64 6.19 8.15 11.40
N THR A 65 7.23 7.69 12.10
CA THR A 65 8.10 6.60 11.65
C THR A 65 7.44 5.21 11.68
N ASP A 66 6.27 5.07 12.33
CA ASP A 66 5.42 3.86 12.34
C ASP A 66 4.44 3.84 11.14
N ALA A 67 4.54 4.84 10.26
CA ALA A 67 3.90 4.85 8.94
C ALA A 67 4.97 4.69 7.85
N GLU A 68 5.84 3.70 8.03
CA GLU A 68 6.94 3.32 7.15
C GLU A 68 6.51 2.49 5.95
N GLY A 69 5.50 1.62 6.10
CA GLY A 69 5.12 0.68 5.04
C GLY A 69 4.79 1.39 3.72
N ARG A 70 4.13 2.55 3.80
CA ARG A 70 3.81 3.40 2.63
C ARG A 70 5.04 4.07 2.01
N LEU A 71 6.08 4.36 2.79
CA LEU A 71 7.34 4.92 2.27
C LEU A 71 8.05 3.88 1.40
N LEU A 72 8.13 2.65 1.92
CA LEU A 72 8.71 1.51 1.19
C LEU A 72 7.92 1.20 -0.09
N LEU A 73 6.58 1.19 -0.01
CA LEU A 73 5.72 0.91 -1.15
C LEU A 73 5.76 2.01 -2.21
N ALA A 74 5.96 3.28 -1.84
CA ALA A 74 6.03 4.38 -2.81
C ALA A 74 7.16 4.18 -3.84
N ASP A 75 8.34 3.75 -3.37
CA ASP A 75 9.47 3.45 -4.24
C ASP A 75 9.25 2.15 -5.03
N ALA A 76 8.70 1.12 -4.39
CA ALA A 76 8.40 -0.15 -5.06
C ALA A 76 7.37 0.01 -6.20
N LEU A 77 6.32 0.81 -5.98
CA LEU A 77 5.32 1.14 -6.99
C LEU A 77 5.92 1.99 -8.11
N THR A 78 6.77 2.97 -7.77
CA THR A 78 7.51 3.75 -8.78
C THR A 78 8.39 2.84 -9.64
N TYR A 79 9.09 1.88 -9.02
CA TYR A 79 9.90 0.90 -9.73
C TYR A 79 9.04 -0.05 -10.58
N ALA A 80 7.85 -0.45 -10.12
CA ALA A 80 6.92 -1.31 -10.85
C ALA A 80 6.54 -0.74 -12.22
N HIS A 81 6.42 0.58 -12.34
CA HIS A 81 6.12 1.24 -13.62
C HIS A 81 7.19 1.05 -14.67
N SER A 82 8.45 0.79 -14.29
CA SER A 82 9.53 0.54 -15.26
C SER A 82 9.30 -0.72 -16.11
N PHE A 83 8.44 -1.65 -15.64
CA PHE A 83 8.07 -2.87 -16.35
C PHE A 83 6.91 -2.66 -17.34
N SER A 84 6.35 -1.44 -17.45
CA SER A 84 5.16 -1.15 -18.25
C SER A 84 3.99 -2.15 -18.03
N PRO A 85 3.60 -2.42 -16.77
CA PRO A 85 2.55 -3.40 -16.48
C PRO A 85 1.17 -2.94 -16.95
N SER A 86 0.28 -3.89 -17.26
CA SER A 86 -1.13 -3.61 -17.55
C SER A 86 -1.94 -3.28 -16.31
N THR A 87 -1.59 -3.93 -15.19
CA THR A 87 -2.27 -3.81 -13.89
C THR A 87 -1.24 -3.90 -12.77
N ILE A 88 -1.37 -3.06 -11.74
CA ILE A 88 -0.57 -3.15 -10.52
C ILE A 88 -1.49 -3.42 -9.34
N ILE A 89 -1.15 -4.43 -8.54
CA ILE A 89 -1.86 -4.76 -7.30
C ILE A 89 -0.83 -4.80 -6.18
N ASP A 90 -0.97 -3.92 -5.19
CA ASP A 90 -0.21 -3.99 -3.94
C ASP A 90 -1.02 -4.66 -2.83
N LEU A 91 -0.32 -5.37 -1.94
CA LEU A 91 -0.88 -6.03 -0.78
C LEU A 91 -0.06 -5.64 0.44
N ALA A 92 -0.70 -5.08 1.46
CA ALA A 92 0.00 -4.55 2.64
C ALA A 92 -0.84 -4.63 3.92
N THR A 93 -0.17 -4.91 5.04
CA THR A 93 -0.72 -4.83 6.41
C THR A 93 -0.66 -3.39 6.93
N LEU A 94 -1.21 -2.44 6.15
CA LEU A 94 -0.75 -1.06 6.19
C LEU A 94 -1.28 -0.20 7.35
N THR A 95 -2.51 -0.43 7.82
CA THR A 95 -3.11 0.45 8.84
C THR A 95 -4.06 -0.31 9.76
N GLY A 96 -3.98 -0.02 11.06
CA GLY A 96 -5.02 -0.42 12.01
C GLY A 96 -6.37 0.29 11.79
N ALA A 97 -6.43 1.31 10.94
CA ALA A 97 -7.69 1.97 10.58
C ALA A 97 -8.61 1.06 9.76
N VAL A 98 -8.05 0.16 8.94
CA VAL A 98 -8.82 -0.86 8.22
C VAL A 98 -9.41 -1.86 9.21
N ASP A 99 -8.65 -2.29 10.22
CA ASP A 99 -9.14 -3.19 11.26
C ASP A 99 -10.32 -2.57 12.04
N VAL A 100 -10.27 -1.26 12.32
CA VAL A 100 -11.38 -0.55 12.97
C VAL A 100 -12.61 -0.48 12.06
N ALA A 101 -12.42 -0.29 10.75
CA ALA A 101 -13.51 -0.11 9.80
C ALA A 101 -14.20 -1.42 9.39
N LEU A 102 -13.44 -2.49 9.15
CA LEU A 102 -13.93 -3.76 8.58
C LEU A 102 -13.73 -4.97 9.50
N GLY A 103 -12.97 -4.81 10.59
CA GLY A 103 -12.55 -5.94 11.43
C GLY A 103 -11.81 -6.99 10.61
N SER A 104 -11.98 -8.27 10.98
CA SER A 104 -11.45 -9.41 10.22
C SER A 104 -12.44 -9.96 9.18
N GLY A 105 -13.49 -9.20 8.85
CA GLY A 105 -14.58 -9.67 7.99
C GLY A 105 -14.26 -9.62 6.50
N ALA A 106 -13.48 -8.63 6.08
CA ALA A 106 -13.08 -8.40 4.69
C ALA A 106 -11.78 -7.58 4.62
N ALA A 107 -11.01 -7.77 3.54
CA ALA A 107 -9.87 -6.90 3.23
C ALA A 107 -10.34 -5.60 2.54
N ALA A 108 -9.70 -4.48 2.84
CA ALA A 108 -9.98 -3.21 2.17
C ALA A 108 -9.30 -3.15 0.80
N VAL A 109 -10.04 -2.74 -0.23
CA VAL A 109 -9.55 -2.53 -1.59
C VAL A 109 -9.69 -1.06 -1.95
N PHE A 110 -8.62 -0.49 -2.49
CA PHE A 110 -8.56 0.91 -2.90
C PHE A 110 -8.28 0.94 -4.40
N THR A 111 -9.29 1.27 -5.19
CA THR A 111 -9.12 1.42 -6.64
C THR A 111 -10.09 2.46 -7.20
N THR A 112 -9.61 3.22 -8.19
CA THR A 112 -10.43 4.12 -9.00
C THR A 112 -10.96 3.45 -10.27
N ASP A 113 -10.46 2.25 -10.61
CA ASP A 113 -10.91 1.47 -11.76
C ASP A 113 -12.08 0.56 -11.36
N ASP A 114 -13.23 0.76 -12.00
CA ASP A 114 -14.46 0.01 -11.72
C ASP A 114 -14.43 -1.42 -12.27
N ASP A 115 -13.71 -1.66 -13.37
CA ASP A 115 -13.56 -2.99 -13.95
C ASP A 115 -12.68 -3.84 -13.02
N LEU A 116 -11.53 -3.30 -12.60
CA LEU A 116 -10.61 -3.98 -11.68
C LEU A 116 -11.30 -4.26 -10.33
N TRP A 117 -12.10 -3.33 -9.83
CA TRP A 117 -12.92 -3.58 -8.63
C TRP A 117 -13.86 -4.76 -8.83
N SER A 118 -14.58 -4.81 -9.96
CA SER A 118 -15.54 -5.87 -10.25
C SER A 118 -14.87 -7.25 -10.30
N GLU A 119 -13.71 -7.34 -10.96
CA GLU A 119 -12.89 -8.55 -11.03
C GLU A 119 -12.44 -9.02 -9.64
N ILE A 120 -11.88 -8.12 -8.83
CA ILE A 120 -11.43 -8.41 -7.46
C ILE A 120 -12.61 -8.81 -6.56
N HIS A 121 -13.74 -8.11 -6.67
CA HIS A 121 -14.93 -8.39 -5.88
C HIS A 121 -15.51 -9.78 -6.21
N GLN A 122 -15.59 -10.11 -7.49
CA GLN A 122 -16.06 -11.43 -7.93
C GLN A 122 -15.11 -12.54 -7.48
N ALA A 123 -13.79 -12.33 -7.58
CA ALA A 123 -12.81 -13.29 -7.09
C ALA A 123 -12.96 -13.55 -5.58
N GLY A 124 -13.19 -12.50 -4.79
CA GLY A 124 -13.45 -12.62 -3.35
C GLY A 124 -14.75 -13.37 -3.02
N GLN A 125 -15.79 -13.22 -3.84
CA GLN A 125 -17.02 -14.00 -3.68
C GLN A 125 -16.83 -15.50 -3.99
N VAL A 126 -16.05 -15.83 -5.02
CA VAL A 126 -15.81 -17.22 -5.44
C VAL A 126 -14.91 -17.96 -4.46
N THR A 127 -13.86 -17.30 -3.97
CA THR A 127 -12.88 -17.89 -3.05
C THR A 127 -13.36 -17.91 -1.59
N GLY A 128 -14.29 -17.02 -1.24
CA GLY A 128 -14.68 -16.75 0.15
C GLY A 128 -13.80 -15.70 0.83
N ASP A 129 -12.72 -15.25 0.20
CA ASP A 129 -11.84 -14.20 0.68
C ASP A 129 -12.46 -12.82 0.38
N ARG A 130 -13.38 -12.42 1.25
CA ARG A 130 -14.19 -11.21 1.05
C ARG A 130 -13.33 -9.94 1.05
N VAL A 131 -13.71 -9.03 0.17
CA VAL A 131 -13.10 -7.71 -0.02
C VAL A 131 -14.16 -6.61 0.01
N TRP A 132 -13.78 -5.41 0.42
CA TRP A 132 -14.65 -4.23 0.46
C TRP A 132 -13.96 -3.02 -0.15
N ARG A 133 -14.64 -2.33 -1.08
CA ARG A 133 -14.09 -1.13 -1.72
C ARG A 133 -14.19 0.07 -0.81
N MET A 134 -13.05 0.72 -0.59
CA MET A 134 -12.94 1.96 0.17
C MET A 134 -12.93 3.17 -0.78
N PRO A 135 -13.49 4.33 -0.37
CA PRO A 135 -13.59 5.50 -1.22
C PRO A 135 -12.24 6.23 -1.39
N LEU A 136 -11.86 6.58 -2.63
CA LEU A 136 -10.65 7.35 -2.94
C LEU A 136 -10.98 8.80 -3.35
N TYR A 137 -11.71 9.51 -2.52
CA TYR A 137 -12.08 10.90 -2.81
C TYR A 137 -10.90 11.86 -2.72
N GLN A 138 -10.89 12.90 -3.55
CA GLN A 138 -9.81 13.90 -3.62
C GLN A 138 -9.58 14.64 -2.28
N GLN A 139 -10.63 14.72 -1.44
CA GLN A 139 -10.55 15.32 -0.10
C GLN A 139 -9.51 14.60 0.78
N TYR A 140 -9.29 13.30 0.60
CA TYR A 140 -8.30 12.55 1.37
C TYR A 140 -6.86 12.88 0.93
N THR A 141 -6.65 13.20 -0.34
CA THR A 141 -5.34 13.65 -0.86
C THR A 141 -4.93 15.00 -0.28
N LYS A 142 -5.88 15.91 -0.03
CA LYS A 142 -5.57 17.20 0.62
C LYS A 142 -5.11 17.05 2.07
N GLN A 143 -5.42 15.92 2.71
CA GLN A 143 -5.03 15.70 4.10
C GLN A 143 -3.55 15.37 4.25
N ILE A 144 -2.87 14.91 3.19
CA ILE A 144 -1.44 14.56 3.23
C ILE A 144 -0.53 15.69 2.72
N GLU A 145 -1.08 16.89 2.49
CA GLU A 145 -0.28 18.06 2.14
C GLU A 145 0.63 18.45 3.32
N ALA A 146 1.92 18.65 3.04
CA ALA A 146 2.92 19.02 4.04
C ALA A 146 3.31 20.48 3.92
N ARG A 147 3.88 21.05 4.99
CA ARG A 147 4.43 22.42 4.95
C ARG A 147 5.86 22.46 4.45
N THR A 148 6.62 21.40 4.72
CA THR A 148 8.07 21.34 4.54
C THR A 148 8.50 20.51 3.33
N ALA A 149 7.59 19.69 2.79
CA ALA A 149 7.82 18.77 1.68
C ALA A 149 6.59 18.74 0.74
N ASP A 150 6.66 18.01 -0.37
CA ASP A 150 5.53 17.86 -1.29
C ASP A 150 4.33 17.15 -0.63
N ILE A 151 4.61 16.13 0.19
CA ILE A 151 3.60 15.36 0.94
C ILE A 151 4.13 14.94 2.32
N SER A 152 3.21 14.66 3.25
CA SER A 152 3.51 14.04 4.54
C SER A 152 3.11 12.57 4.50
N ASN A 153 3.86 11.73 5.21
CA ASN A 153 3.53 10.30 5.30
C ASN A 153 2.27 10.02 6.15
N VAL A 154 1.73 11.01 6.86
CA VAL A 154 0.47 10.90 7.60
C VAL A 154 -0.46 12.06 7.27
N GLY A 155 -1.76 11.89 7.53
CA GLY A 155 -2.72 12.97 7.36
C GLY A 155 -2.64 14.04 8.45
N ALA A 156 -2.83 15.29 8.08
CA ALA A 156 -2.81 16.48 8.93
C ALA A 156 -3.85 16.48 10.07
N ARG A 157 -4.85 15.58 10.02
CA ARG A 157 -5.89 15.40 11.06
C ARG A 157 -5.78 14.05 11.78
N GLY A 158 -4.58 13.64 12.17
CA GLY A 158 -4.37 12.48 13.03
C GLY A 158 -4.89 11.17 12.42
N ARG A 159 -5.76 10.45 13.14
CA ARG A 159 -6.26 9.11 12.75
C ARG A 159 -7.35 9.13 11.67
N ASP A 160 -7.87 10.28 11.29
CA ASP A 160 -8.96 10.39 10.33
C ASP A 160 -8.49 9.92 8.95
N ALA A 161 -9.23 9.00 8.33
CA ALA A 161 -8.96 8.52 6.97
C ALA A 161 -7.55 7.91 6.76
N GLY A 162 -6.88 7.44 7.81
CA GLY A 162 -5.50 6.89 7.74
C GLY A 162 -5.31 5.77 6.71
N ALA A 163 -6.37 4.98 6.47
CA ALA A 163 -6.42 3.95 5.44
C ALA A 163 -6.46 4.50 4.00
N LEU A 164 -6.94 5.72 3.81
CA LEU A 164 -7.17 6.39 2.52
C LEU A 164 -5.98 7.29 2.12
N HIS A 165 -5.00 7.45 3.00
CA HIS A 165 -3.74 8.20 2.75
C HIS A 165 -2.67 7.37 2.01
N SER A 166 -2.97 6.12 1.66
CA SER A 166 -2.07 5.19 0.96
C SER A 166 -1.88 5.49 -0.53
N ARG A 167 -2.52 6.54 -1.07
CA ARG A 167 -2.44 6.87 -2.49
C ARG A 167 -1.06 7.42 -2.88
N SER A 168 -0.21 6.56 -3.41
CA SER A 168 0.93 6.96 -4.26
C SER A 168 0.49 6.94 -5.74
N ILE A 169 0.82 7.98 -6.49
CA ILE A 169 0.44 8.20 -7.90
C ILE A 169 1.66 7.87 -8.78
N PRO A 170 1.49 7.15 -9.90
CA PRO A 170 1.31 7.71 -11.25
C PRO A 170 0.08 7.20 -12.03
N GLN A 171 -0.40 8.01 -12.96
CA GLN A 171 -1.49 7.72 -13.90
C GLN A 171 -1.00 6.78 -15.03
N GLY A 172 -1.87 5.88 -15.51
CA GLY A 172 -1.69 5.15 -16.77
C GLY A 172 -1.65 3.63 -16.68
N VAL A 173 -1.77 3.05 -15.48
CA VAL A 173 -1.88 1.61 -15.25
C VAL A 173 -3.16 1.34 -14.47
N ARG A 174 -3.85 0.22 -14.76
CA ARG A 174 -5.03 -0.21 -13.99
C ARG A 174 -4.67 -0.58 -12.56
#